data_AF-A0A930Q8H9-F1
#
_entry.id   AF-A0A930Q8H9-F1
#
_cell.length_a   1.000
_cell.length_b   1.000
_cell.length_c   1.000
_cell.angle_alpha   90.00
_cell.angle_beta   90.00
_cell.angle_gamma   90.00
#
_symmetry.space_group_name_H-M   'P 1'
#
loop_
_entity.id
_entity.type
_entity.pdbx_description
1 polymer ?
#
loop_
_entity_poly.entity_id
_entity_poly.type
_entity_poly.pdbx_seq_one_letter_code
_entity_poly.pdbx_strand_id
1 'polypeptide(L)'
;MQTVVGVRFKSAGKIYTFGQGRLSLVEGDYVIVETTRGMECGKVVVAPHDVPDEAVPPHLRVVHRRADASDRARVEENRAREIEARTVCEEKIRQLGLKMKLVSVELTFDLSK
;
A
#
# COMPACT_ATOMS: atom_id res chain seq x y z
N MET A 1 -9.94 15.46 -19.48
CA MET A 1 -8.63 14.82 -19.23
C MET A 1 -8.36 14.86 -17.74
N GLN A 2 -7.84 13.78 -17.18
CA GLN A 2 -7.44 13.73 -15.78
C GLN A 2 -6.02 13.20 -15.63
N THR A 3 -5.25 13.79 -14.72
CA THR A 3 -3.90 13.32 -14.41
C THR A 3 -3.95 12.22 -13.35
N VAL A 4 -3.43 11.05 -13.70
CA VAL A 4 -3.40 9.86 -12.85
C VAL A 4 -1.98 9.39 -12.58
N VAL A 5 -1.81 8.69 -11.45
CA VAL A 5 -0.56 8.06 -11.02
C VAL A 5 -0.78 6.58 -10.74
N GLY A 6 0.26 5.78 -10.95
CA GLY A 6 0.26 4.37 -10.56
C GLY A 6 0.95 4.18 -9.21
N VAL A 7 0.21 3.69 -8.22
CA VAL A 7 0.68 3.46 -6.85
C VAL A 7 0.76 1.97 -6.56
N ARG A 8 1.85 1.54 -5.92
CA ARG A 8 2.06 0.15 -5.48
C ARG A 8 2.37 0.12 -3.99
N PHE A 9 1.68 -0.77 -3.26
CA PHE A 9 1.82 -0.90 -1.79
C PHE A 9 2.88 -1.93 -1.37
N LYS A 10 3.08 -2.97 -2.19
CA LYS A 10 4.04 -4.07 -1.93
C LYS A 10 5.00 -4.24 -3.09
N SER A 11 6.24 -4.64 -2.85
CA SER A 11 7.29 -4.73 -3.89
C SER A 11 6.86 -5.50 -5.15
N ALA A 12 6.14 -6.62 -5.01
CA ALA A 12 5.62 -7.44 -6.11
C ALA A 12 4.07 -7.36 -6.25
N GLY A 13 3.46 -6.25 -5.84
CA GLY A 13 2.01 -6.07 -5.83
C GLY A 13 1.42 -5.47 -7.11
N LYS A 14 0.09 -5.57 -7.24
CA LYS A 14 -0.69 -4.88 -8.27
C LYS A 14 -0.44 -3.37 -8.20
N ILE A 15 -0.34 -2.73 -9.37
CA ILE A 15 -0.33 -1.27 -9.48
C ILE A 15 -1.79 -0.80 -9.52
N TYR A 16 -2.12 0.14 -8.66
CA TYR A 16 -3.44 0.75 -8.57
C TYR A 16 -3.38 2.17 -9.10
N THR A 17 -4.37 2.55 -9.90
CA THR A 17 -4.46 3.89 -10.47
C THR A 17 -5.18 4.81 -9.49
N PHE A 18 -4.57 5.96 -9.22
CA PHE A 18 -5.16 7.03 -8.39
C PHE A 18 -5.07 8.36 -9.15
N GLY A 19 -6.02 9.25 -8.92
CA GLY A 19 -5.91 10.64 -9.36
C GLY A 19 -4.84 11.38 -8.55
N GLN A 20 -4.03 12.23 -9.18
CA GLN A 20 -3.07 13.06 -8.44
C GLN A 20 -3.76 14.20 -7.67
N GLY A 21 -4.96 14.59 -8.08
CA GLY A 21 -5.70 15.73 -7.52
C GLY A 21 -4.94 17.03 -7.76
N ARG A 22 -4.66 17.77 -6.68
CA ARG A 22 -3.88 19.02 -6.71
C ARG A 22 -2.41 18.82 -6.32
N LEU A 23 -1.99 17.58 -6.10
CA LEU A 23 -0.63 17.27 -5.70
C LEU A 23 0.28 17.19 -6.93
N SER A 24 1.48 17.76 -6.81
CA SER A 24 2.56 17.50 -7.75
C SER A 24 3.36 16.31 -7.22
N LEU A 25 3.20 15.17 -7.89
CA LEU A 25 3.84 13.90 -7.54
C LEU A 25 4.86 13.53 -8.61
N VAL A 26 5.88 12.77 -8.23
CA VAL A 26 6.83 12.18 -9.18
C VAL A 26 7.02 10.69 -8.91
N GLU A 27 7.54 9.96 -9.89
CA GLU A 27 7.93 8.56 -9.66
C GLU A 27 8.92 8.47 -8.50
N GLY A 28 8.70 7.49 -7.62
CA GLY A 28 9.49 7.31 -6.41
C GLY A 28 8.91 7.96 -5.16
N ASP A 29 7.97 8.90 -5.29
CA ASP A 29 7.29 9.48 -4.13
C ASP A 29 6.51 8.42 -3.34
N TYR A 30 6.50 8.58 -2.02
CA TYR A 30 5.60 7.85 -1.15
C TYR A 30 4.35 8.68 -0.91
N VAL A 31 3.20 8.04 -0.94
CA VAL A 31 1.89 8.68 -0.84
C VAL A 31 0.98 7.91 0.08
N ILE A 32 0.10 8.64 0.74
CA ILE A 32 -0.99 8.09 1.54
C ILE A 32 -2.26 8.15 0.71
N VAL A 33 -2.99 7.04 0.68
CA VAL A 33 -4.28 6.92 -0.01
C VAL A 33 -5.30 6.28 0.92
N GLU A 34 -6.57 6.62 0.71
CA GLU A 34 -7.67 5.99 1.42
C GLU A 34 -8.23 4.83 0.59
N THR A 35 -8.13 3.61 1.11
CA THR A 35 -8.69 2.40 0.48
C THR A 35 -9.95 1.95 1.22
N THR A 36 -10.60 0.90 0.73
CA THR A 36 -11.72 0.28 1.46
C THR A 36 -11.29 -0.40 2.77
N ARG A 37 -9.98 -0.64 2.95
CA ARG A 37 -9.40 -1.24 4.17
C ARG A 37 -8.80 -0.21 5.12
N GLY A 38 -9.05 1.08 4.89
CA GLY A 38 -8.45 2.17 5.64
C GLY A 38 -7.30 2.83 4.88
N MET A 39 -6.46 3.54 5.63
CA MET A 39 -5.37 4.32 5.07
C MET A 39 -4.20 3.41 4.71
N GLU A 40 -3.62 3.62 3.53
CA GLU A 40 -2.50 2.83 3.03
C GLU A 40 -1.37 3.73 2.56
N CYS A 41 -0.12 3.31 2.80
CA CYS A 41 1.07 3.98 2.31
C CYS A 41 1.63 3.21 1.11
N GLY A 42 1.70 3.88 -0.04
CA GLY A 42 2.18 3.30 -1.29
C GLY A 42 3.28 4.13 -1.94
N LYS A 43 3.99 3.52 -2.87
CA LYS A 43 5.01 4.19 -3.69
C LYS A 43 4.46 4.46 -5.09
N VAL A 44 4.68 5.66 -5.60
CA VAL A 44 4.42 6.00 -7.00
C VAL A 44 5.44 5.26 -7.87
N VAL A 45 4.96 4.37 -8.72
CA VAL A 45 5.76 3.54 -9.63
C VAL A 45 5.43 3.79 -11.11
N VAL A 46 4.40 4.60 -11.37
CA VAL A 46 4.11 5.16 -12.70
C VAL A 46 3.94 6.66 -12.52
N ALA A 47 4.77 7.43 -13.22
CA ALA A 47 4.74 8.88 -13.18
C ALA A 47 3.36 9.45 -13.56
N PRO A 48 3.02 10.67 -13.09
CA PRO A 48 1.76 11.30 -13.47
C PRO A 48 1.65 11.47 -14.97
N HIS A 49 0.51 11.09 -15.54
CA HIS A 49 0.19 11.28 -16.95
C HIS A 49 -1.30 11.52 -17.13
N ASP A 50 -1.66 12.22 -18.20
CA ASP A 50 -3.04 12.53 -18.51
C ASP A 50 -3.73 11.39 -19.25
N VAL A 51 -4.95 11.07 -18.83
CA VAL A 51 -5.83 10.12 -19.49
C VAL A 51 -7.11 10.82 -19.95
N PRO A 52 -7.71 10.41 -21.10
CA PRO A 52 -9.04 10.83 -21.50
C PRO A 52 -10.08 10.47 -20.43
N ASP A 53 -11.12 11.27 -20.28
CA ASP A 53 -12.13 11.06 -19.23
C ASP A 53 -12.87 9.72 -19.39
N GLU A 54 -13.01 9.24 -20.63
CA GLU A 54 -13.58 7.93 -20.97
C GLU A 54 -12.73 6.74 -20.50
N ALA A 55 -11.42 6.95 -20.34
CA ALA A 55 -10.48 5.92 -19.88
C ALA A 55 -10.26 5.95 -18.36
N VAL A 56 -10.88 6.89 -17.65
CA VAL A 56 -10.79 7.00 -16.19
C VAL A 56 -11.61 5.87 -15.53
N PRO A 57 -11.01 5.08 -14.63
CA PRO A 57 -11.75 4.07 -13.88
C PRO A 57 -12.94 4.66 -13.13
N PRO A 58 -14.12 3.99 -13.12
CA PRO A 58 -15.25 4.43 -12.32
C PRO A 58 -14.84 4.45 -10.83
N HIS A 59 -15.17 5.54 -10.15
CA HIS A 59 -14.77 5.80 -8.75
C HIS A 59 -13.25 5.88 -8.53
N LEU A 60 -12.52 6.50 -9.46
CA LEU A 60 -11.11 6.83 -9.28
C LEU A 60 -10.89 7.57 -7.95
N ARG A 61 -10.20 6.92 -7.02
CA ARG A 61 -9.79 7.53 -5.77
C ARG A 61 -8.61 8.46 -6.02
N VAL A 62 -8.53 9.52 -5.23
CA VAL A 62 -7.46 10.53 -5.33
C VAL A 62 -6.43 10.28 -4.24
N VAL A 63 -5.16 10.58 -4.52
CA VAL A 63 -4.12 10.57 -3.51
C VAL A 63 -4.47 11.54 -2.38
N HIS A 64 -4.44 11.06 -1.13
CA HIS A 64 -4.81 11.87 0.02
C HIS A 64 -3.74 12.91 0.34
N ARG A 65 -2.47 12.48 0.44
CA ARG A 65 -1.30 13.36 0.64
C ARG A 65 0.01 12.65 0.30
N ARG A 66 1.10 13.41 0.19
CA ARG A 66 2.47 12.84 0.21
C ARG A 66 2.75 12.29 1.60
N ALA A 67 3.43 11.14 1.64
CA ALA A 67 3.88 10.53 2.87
C ALA A 67 5.08 11.32 3.43
N ASP A 68 5.10 11.51 4.74
CA ASP A 68 6.20 12.16 5.44
C ASP A 68 7.20 11.12 5.99
N ALA A 69 8.18 11.58 6.76
CA ALA A 69 9.18 10.69 7.34
C ALA A 69 8.59 9.73 8.40
N SER A 70 7.58 10.17 9.15
CA SER A 70 6.90 9.37 10.17
C SER A 70 6.10 8.23 9.53
N ASP A 71 5.41 8.51 8.43
CA ASP A 71 4.68 7.49 7.67
C ASP A 71 5.62 6.39 7.17
N ARG A 72 6.79 6.77 6.63
CA ARG A 72 7.79 5.80 6.17
C ARG A 72 8.36 4.98 7.33
N ALA A 73 8.67 5.63 8.46
CA ALA A 73 9.13 4.93 9.65
C ALA A 73 8.10 3.90 10.12
N ARG A 74 6.81 4.23 10.09
CA ARG A 74 5.72 3.30 10.41
C ARG A 74 5.67 2.10 9.47
N VAL A 75 5.85 2.30 8.16
CA VAL A 75 5.88 1.18 7.20
C VAL A 75 7.03 0.22 7.50
N GLU A 76 8.21 0.74 7.83
CA GLU A 76 9.36 -0.11 8.18
C GLU A 76 9.17 -0.81 9.53
N GLU A 77 8.58 -0.14 10.52
CA GLU A 77 8.22 -0.77 11.81
C GLU A 77 7.20 -1.90 11.61
N ASN A 78 6.16 -1.67 10.80
CA ASN A 78 5.18 -2.69 10.47
C ASN A 78 5.82 -3.91 9.81
N ARG A 79 6.76 -3.72 8.87
CA ARG A 79 7.50 -4.83 8.27
C ARG A 79 8.31 -5.62 9.29
N ALA A 80 8.97 -4.96 10.23
CA ALA A 80 9.71 -5.64 11.29
C ALA A 80 8.77 -6.50 12.15
N ARG A 81 7.60 -5.95 12.51
CA ARG A 81 6.57 -6.67 13.28
C ARG A 81 5.93 -7.82 12.51
N GLU A 82 5.74 -7.69 11.19
CA GLU A 82 5.27 -8.79 10.33
C GLU A 82 6.25 -9.99 10.35
N ILE A 83 7.56 -9.73 10.31
CA ILE A 83 8.61 -10.76 10.37
C ILE A 83 8.59 -11.48 11.74
N GLU A 84 8.47 -10.73 12.83
CA GLU A 84 8.35 -11.28 14.18
C GLU A 84 7.08 -12.15 14.31
N ALA A 85 5.93 -11.60 13.90
CA ALA A 85 4.65 -12.30 13.95
C ALA A 85 4.65 -13.58 13.09
N ARG A 86 5.32 -13.56 11.93
CA ARG A 86 5.51 -14.74 11.08
C ARG A 86 6.23 -15.85 11.83
N THR A 87 7.33 -15.52 12.49
CA THR A 87 8.13 -16.47 13.28
C THR A 87 7.29 -17.11 14.38
N VAL A 88 6.58 -16.29 15.17
CA VAL A 88 5.70 -16.78 16.25
C VAL A 88 4.58 -17.68 15.71
N CYS A 89 3.96 -17.32 14.58
CA CYS A 89 2.92 -18.14 13.97
C CYS A 89 3.45 -19.49 13.48
N GLU A 90 4.62 -19.52 12.83
CA GLU A 90 5.24 -20.77 12.37
C GLU A 90 5.61 -21.69 13.54
N GLU A 91 6.13 -21.14 14.63
CA GLU A 91 6.41 -21.89 15.85
C GLU A 91 5.14 -22.53 16.43
N LYS A 92 4.04 -21.76 16.51
CA LYS A 92 2.75 -22.26 17.00
C LYS A 92 2.17 -23.35 16.11
N ILE A 93 2.23 -23.20 14.79
CA ILE A 93 1.79 -24.22 13.83
C ILE A 93 2.53 -25.54 14.08
N ARG A 94 3.84 -25.47 14.29
CA ARG A 94 4.69 -26.64 14.59
C ARG A 94 4.34 -27.26 15.95
N GLN A 95 4.22 -26.44 17.01
CA GLN A 95 3.91 -26.91 18.36
C GLN A 95 2.55 -27.60 18.45
N LEU A 96 1.56 -27.10 17.71
CA LEU A 96 0.20 -27.63 17.68
C LEU A 96 0.00 -28.77 16.66
N GLY A 97 1.03 -29.14 15.89
CA GLY A 97 0.95 -30.20 14.89
C GLY A 97 -0.05 -29.91 13.75
N LEU A 98 -0.30 -28.63 13.45
CA LEU A 98 -1.29 -28.24 12.44
C LEU A 98 -0.75 -28.52 11.03
N LYS A 99 -1.50 -29.25 10.22
CA LYS A 99 -1.18 -29.51 8.80
C LYS A 99 -1.51 -28.29 7.92
N MET A 100 -0.86 -27.16 8.18
CA MET A 100 -1.08 -25.89 7.46
C MET A 100 0.24 -25.21 7.12
N LYS A 101 0.20 -24.34 6.10
CA LYS A 101 1.33 -23.49 5.68
C LYS A 101 0.95 -22.04 5.86
N LEU A 102 1.80 -21.27 6.56
CA LEU A 102 1.63 -19.83 6.67
C LEU A 102 1.98 -19.15 5.33
N VAL A 103 0.98 -18.55 4.69
CA VAL A 103 1.13 -17.96 3.34
C VAL A 103 1.68 -16.53 3.42
N SER A 104 1.08 -15.66 4.24
CA SER A 104 1.56 -14.30 4.47
C SER A 104 1.19 -13.80 5.86
N VAL A 105 1.92 -12.77 6.31
CA VAL A 105 1.63 -11.98 7.51
C VAL A 105 1.71 -10.53 7.08
N GLU A 106 0.70 -9.76 7.41
CA GLU A 106 0.53 -8.39 6.92
C GLU A 106 -0.05 -7.51 8.03
N LEU A 107 0.44 -6.29 8.14
CA LEU A 107 -0.07 -5.23 9.00
C LEU A 107 -0.55 -4.07 8.12
N THR A 108 -1.75 -3.59 8.40
CA THR A 108 -2.29 -2.37 7.77
C THR A 108 -1.47 -1.16 8.20
N PHE A 109 -1.34 -0.18 7.31
CA PHE A 109 -0.54 1.02 7.58
C PHE A 109 -1.02 1.80 8.82
N ASP A 110 -2.32 1.92 9.03
CA ASP A 110 -2.92 2.60 10.18
C ASP A 110 -3.20 1.67 11.38
N LEU A 111 -2.80 0.40 11.30
CA LEU A 111 -3.15 -0.64 12.27
C LEU A 111 -4.67 -0.79 12.49
N SER A 112 -5.47 -0.38 11.51
CA SER A 112 -6.91 -0.63 11.51
C SER A 112 -7.20 -2.13 11.35
N LYS A 113 -8.37 -2.55 11.86
CA LYS A 113 -8.81 -3.95 12.02
C LYS A 113 -8.91 -4.72 10.71
#